data_AF-A0A9P5VXR0-F1
#
_entry.id   AF-A0A9P5VXR0-F1
#
_cell.length_a   1.000
_cell.length_b   1.000
_cell.length_c   1.000
_cell.angle_alpha   90.00
_cell.angle_beta   90.00
_cell.angle_gamma   90.00
#
_symmetry.space_group_name_H-M   'P 1'
#
loop_
_entity.id
_entity.type
_entity.pdbx_description
1 polymer ?
#
loop_
_entity_poly.entity_id
_entity_poly.type
_entity_poly.pdbx_seq_one_letter_code
_entity_poly.pdbx_strand_id
1 'polypeptide(L)'
;MIRKFSDSLDTAHRRPAEDLGGKSSDRSWGCSENTLKTLPDIVSHYFVEAVFPERARAEAEEIINTLRITYTKSFQSYNWLDSYTRNGALEKMKNLVQKIGYSSSGPDDSSPSSIDQFHQEFVPDVQDHFGNQVGFRRLIKKVDRMHMEMNAPTANAYYSPQSNDINFPAGILQAPMFHVDYPDYLNHGAFGVVVGHEITHGFDNKGRKWDGTGRYRNWWSNSSVEAFNGRATCFVRQYSKFAMTGPDGKEHAVDGQLTLGENIADNGGIKKVFESWLACYRSDPRSTKYHNRRLPGLEKYTPEQMFFVQYARSWCTKSRPE
;
A
#
# COMPACT_ATOMS: atom_id res chain seq x y z
N MET A 1 20.44 -20.59 -11.00
CA MET A 1 19.54 -20.14 -12.09
C MET A 1 19.55 -18.62 -12.22
N ILE A 2 19.59 -17.93 -11.08
CA ILE A 2 19.70 -16.48 -10.90
C ILE A 2 20.78 -15.85 -11.81
N ARG A 3 22.07 -16.22 -11.70
CA ARG A 3 23.14 -15.59 -12.52
C ARG A 3 22.94 -15.57 -14.05
N LYS A 4 22.15 -16.47 -14.64
CA LYS A 4 21.87 -16.45 -16.10
C LYS A 4 20.69 -15.56 -16.49
N PHE A 5 19.82 -15.20 -15.55
CA PHE A 5 18.67 -14.32 -15.76
C PHE A 5 19.05 -12.83 -15.71
N SER A 6 20.00 -12.48 -14.84
CA SER A 6 20.55 -11.12 -14.65
C SER A 6 21.08 -10.51 -15.95
N ASP A 7 21.88 -11.24 -16.72
CA ASP A 7 22.44 -10.76 -18.00
C ASP A 7 21.39 -10.42 -19.06
N SER A 8 20.16 -10.96 -18.97
CA SER A 8 19.08 -10.68 -19.93
C SER A 8 18.21 -9.47 -19.54
N LEU A 9 18.05 -9.21 -18.24
CA LEU A 9 17.27 -8.10 -17.69
C LEU A 9 17.98 -6.75 -17.87
N ASP A 10 19.31 -6.76 -17.81
CA ASP A 10 20.18 -5.57 -17.94
C ASP A 10 20.00 -4.83 -19.28
N THR A 11 19.58 -5.56 -20.32
CA THR A 11 19.22 -5.00 -21.64
C THR A 11 17.80 -4.44 -21.71
N ALA A 12 16.86 -4.94 -20.92
CA ALA A 12 15.46 -4.53 -20.94
C ALA A 12 15.20 -3.26 -20.10
N HIS A 13 15.94 -3.06 -19.02
CA HIS A 13 15.79 -1.90 -18.11
C HIS A 13 16.48 -0.61 -18.58
N ARG A 14 17.28 -0.64 -19.66
CA ARG A 14 17.93 0.57 -20.21
C ARG A 14 17.04 1.42 -21.12
N ARG A 15 15.76 1.07 -21.30
CA ARG A 15 14.81 1.94 -21.99
C ARG A 15 13.97 2.69 -20.95
N PRO A 16 14.10 4.02 -20.84
CA PRO A 16 13.15 4.83 -20.10
C PRO A 16 11.73 4.51 -20.56
N ALA A 17 10.79 4.53 -19.63
CA ALA A 17 9.35 4.36 -19.85
C ALA A 17 8.75 5.54 -20.65
N GLU A 18 9.23 5.77 -21.87
CA GLU A 18 8.75 6.75 -22.83
C GLU A 18 7.93 6.04 -23.92
N ASP A 19 6.82 5.40 -23.56
CA ASP A 19 5.68 5.20 -24.49
C ASP A 19 4.47 4.56 -23.78
N LEU A 20 3.81 5.29 -22.87
CA LEU A 20 2.50 4.90 -22.33
C LEU A 20 1.36 5.37 -23.25
N GLY A 21 1.40 4.92 -24.50
CA GLY A 21 0.50 5.34 -25.58
C GLY A 21 0.01 4.18 -26.45
N GLY A 22 -0.79 3.27 -25.89
CA GLY A 22 -1.82 2.52 -26.63
C GLY A 22 -1.38 1.76 -27.90
N LYS A 23 -0.41 0.86 -27.81
CA LYS A 23 -0.18 -0.21 -28.80
C LYS A 23 -0.12 -1.55 -28.10
N SER A 24 -0.57 -2.61 -28.78
CA SER A 24 -0.53 -4.00 -28.31
C SER A 24 0.75 -4.26 -27.51
N SER A 25 0.62 -4.79 -26.29
CA SER A 25 1.77 -5.02 -25.43
C SER A 25 2.87 -5.72 -26.24
N ASP A 26 4.05 -5.08 -26.29
CA ASP A 26 5.24 -5.69 -26.85
C ASP A 26 5.35 -7.11 -26.30
N ARG A 27 5.75 -8.08 -27.14
CA ARG A 27 5.95 -9.47 -26.70
C ARG A 27 6.83 -9.51 -25.45
N SER A 28 7.81 -8.61 -25.36
CA SER A 28 8.66 -8.47 -24.17
C SER A 28 7.85 -8.18 -22.90
N TRP A 29 6.90 -7.24 -22.96
CA TRP A 29 6.00 -6.89 -21.86
C TRP A 29 5.12 -8.07 -21.46
N GLY A 30 4.49 -8.75 -22.43
CA GLY A 30 3.70 -9.94 -22.16
C GLY A 30 4.51 -11.06 -21.50
N CYS A 31 5.77 -11.24 -21.93
CA CYS A 31 6.69 -12.18 -21.29
C CYS A 31 7.05 -11.77 -19.87
N SER A 32 7.35 -10.49 -19.61
CA SER A 32 7.64 -9.97 -18.26
C SER A 32 6.47 -10.17 -17.30
N GLU A 33 5.25 -9.82 -17.69
CA GLU A 33 4.05 -10.06 -16.88
C GLU A 33 3.82 -11.55 -16.59
N ASN A 34 4.04 -12.39 -17.61
CA ASN A 34 3.88 -13.82 -17.47
C ASN A 34 4.94 -14.39 -16.51
N THR A 35 6.20 -13.96 -16.62
CA THR A 35 7.26 -14.36 -15.67
C THR A 35 6.94 -13.88 -14.25
N LEU A 36 6.44 -12.66 -14.06
CA LEU A 36 6.02 -12.20 -12.72
C LEU A 36 4.90 -13.07 -12.12
N LYS A 37 3.96 -13.54 -12.94
CA LYS A 37 2.88 -14.44 -12.50
C LYS A 37 3.37 -15.86 -12.19
N THR A 38 4.38 -16.34 -12.93
CA THR A 38 4.89 -17.71 -12.80
C THR A 38 6.05 -17.82 -11.81
N LEU A 39 6.86 -16.80 -11.63
CA LEU A 39 8.05 -16.82 -10.77
C LEU A 39 8.13 -15.51 -9.96
N PRO A 40 7.09 -15.19 -9.16
CA PRO A 40 6.98 -13.90 -8.48
C PRO A 40 8.16 -13.59 -7.57
N ASP A 41 8.66 -14.59 -6.84
CA ASP A 41 9.73 -14.42 -5.85
C ASP A 41 11.09 -14.11 -6.51
N ILE A 42 11.39 -14.81 -7.62
CA ILE A 42 12.60 -14.56 -8.42
C ILE A 42 12.58 -13.14 -9.00
N VAL A 43 11.44 -12.71 -9.56
CA VAL A 43 11.32 -11.35 -10.11
C VAL A 43 11.37 -10.31 -8.99
N SER A 44 10.75 -10.59 -7.85
CA SER A 44 10.76 -9.70 -6.67
C SER A 44 12.17 -9.46 -6.15
N HIS A 45 13.01 -10.48 -6.09
CA HIS A 45 14.40 -10.36 -5.68
C HIS A 45 15.18 -9.33 -6.50
N TYR A 46 15.18 -9.48 -7.83
CA TYR A 46 15.88 -8.56 -8.71
C TYR A 46 15.31 -7.16 -8.67
N PHE A 47 14.00 -7.03 -8.52
CA PHE A 47 13.36 -5.73 -8.39
C PHE A 47 13.82 -5.04 -7.10
N VAL A 48 13.78 -5.74 -5.96
CA VAL A 48 14.23 -5.20 -4.66
C VAL A 48 15.70 -4.80 -4.71
N GLU A 49 16.57 -5.66 -5.25
CA GLU A 49 18.00 -5.36 -5.42
C GLU A 49 18.23 -4.09 -6.25
N ALA A 50 17.43 -3.89 -7.31
CA ALA A 50 17.59 -2.77 -8.21
C ALA A 50 17.04 -1.44 -7.67
N VAL A 51 15.92 -1.45 -6.94
CA VAL A 51 15.17 -0.20 -6.65
C VAL A 51 14.80 0.04 -5.18
N PHE A 52 15.11 -0.88 -4.26
CA PHE A 52 14.65 -0.79 -2.87
C PHE A 52 15.82 -0.82 -1.86
N PRO A 53 16.49 0.32 -1.63
CA PRO A 53 17.60 0.40 -0.68
C PRO A 53 17.11 0.28 0.77
N GLU A 54 17.99 -0.19 1.66
CA GLU A 54 17.68 -0.36 3.10
C GLU A 54 17.15 0.92 3.76
N ARG A 55 17.66 2.10 3.35
CA ARG A 55 17.18 3.40 3.83
C ARG A 55 15.70 3.64 3.53
N ALA A 56 15.19 3.18 2.39
CA ALA A 56 13.78 3.33 2.04
C ALA A 56 12.87 2.56 3.01
N ARG A 57 13.29 1.37 3.43
CA ARG A 57 12.59 0.58 4.44
C ARG A 57 12.56 1.29 5.79
N ALA A 58 13.72 1.77 6.27
CA ALA A 58 13.80 2.45 7.56
C ALA A 58 12.93 3.73 7.62
N GLU A 59 12.89 4.52 6.55
CA GLU A 59 12.05 5.71 6.48
C GLU A 59 10.54 5.37 6.42
N ALA A 60 10.16 4.33 5.67
CA ALA A 60 8.79 3.85 5.66
C ALA A 60 8.34 3.34 7.04
N GLU A 61 9.23 2.64 7.76
CA GLU A 61 8.99 2.17 9.13
C GLU A 61 8.75 3.33 10.11
N GLU A 62 9.50 4.43 10.02
CA GLU A 62 9.31 5.62 10.88
C GLU A 62 7.94 6.28 10.62
N ILE A 63 7.50 6.37 9.37
CA ILE A 63 6.16 6.89 9.01
C ILE A 63 5.07 6.02 9.65
N ILE A 64 5.16 4.70 9.52
CA ILE A 64 4.19 3.75 10.09
C ILE A 64 4.17 3.85 11.62
N ASN A 65 5.33 3.91 12.26
CA ASN A 65 5.43 4.00 13.73
C ASN A 65 4.81 5.29 14.26
N THR A 66 5.09 6.42 13.61
CA THR A 66 4.52 7.72 13.99
C THR A 66 3.00 7.72 13.82
N LEU A 67 2.49 7.07 12.77
CA LEU A 67 1.05 6.92 12.56
C LEU A 67 0.39 6.06 13.64
N ARG A 68 0.99 4.93 14.01
CA ARG A 68 0.49 4.06 15.09
C ARG A 68 0.31 4.83 16.39
N ILE A 69 1.26 5.71 16.73
CA ILE A 69 1.17 6.59 17.90
C ILE A 69 -0.02 7.55 17.76
N THR A 70 -0.18 8.19 16.60
CA THR A 70 -1.29 9.12 16.34
C THR A 70 -2.65 8.41 16.42
N TYR A 71 -2.81 7.23 15.84
CA TYR A 71 -4.04 6.44 15.96
C TYR A 71 -4.34 6.04 17.41
N THR A 72 -3.33 5.57 18.13
CA THR A 72 -3.46 5.18 19.54
C THR A 72 -3.98 6.35 20.40
N LYS A 73 -3.40 7.54 20.25
CA LYS A 73 -3.87 8.77 20.92
C LYS A 73 -5.30 9.13 20.50
N SER A 74 -5.62 8.94 19.22
CA SER A 74 -6.94 9.25 18.68
C SER A 74 -8.03 8.38 19.27
N PHE A 75 -7.81 7.07 19.37
CA PHE A 75 -8.76 6.15 20.00
C PHE A 75 -9.04 6.51 21.46
N GLN A 76 -8.03 6.97 22.19
CA GLN A 76 -8.21 7.45 23.57
C GLN A 76 -9.13 8.67 23.67
N SER A 77 -9.13 9.52 22.65
CA SER A 77 -9.92 10.76 22.61
C SER A 77 -11.35 10.62 22.07
N TYR A 78 -11.66 9.51 21.39
CA TYR A 78 -12.97 9.33 20.75
C TYR A 78 -14.07 9.08 21.78
N ASN A 79 -14.83 10.14 22.07
CA ASN A 79 -15.96 10.14 23.01
C ASN A 79 -17.14 9.23 22.59
N TRP A 80 -17.20 8.85 21.32
CA TRP A 80 -18.25 7.98 20.77
C TRP A 80 -17.93 6.49 20.88
N LEU A 81 -16.71 6.15 21.29
CA LEU A 81 -16.31 4.80 21.67
C LEU A 81 -16.46 4.65 23.18
N ASP A 82 -17.19 3.63 23.61
CA ASP A 82 -17.15 3.21 25.00
C ASP A 82 -15.79 2.59 25.38
N SER A 83 -15.57 2.38 26.67
CA SER A 83 -14.31 1.85 27.19
C SER A 83 -13.98 0.46 26.65
N TYR A 84 -15.00 -0.40 26.50
CA TYR A 84 -14.85 -1.76 25.96
C TYR A 84 -14.33 -1.74 24.52
N THR A 85 -15.01 -1.01 23.63
CA THR A 85 -14.66 -0.93 22.20
C THR A 85 -13.34 -0.21 22.01
N ARG A 86 -13.07 0.83 22.81
CA ARG A 86 -11.79 1.56 22.82
C ARG A 86 -10.62 0.65 23.15
N ASN A 87 -10.75 -0.17 24.19
CA ASN A 87 -9.70 -1.13 24.56
C ASN A 87 -9.48 -2.17 23.46
N GLY A 88 -10.55 -2.64 22.81
CA GLY A 88 -10.44 -3.50 21.63
C GLY A 88 -9.70 -2.85 20.46
N ALA A 89 -9.93 -1.56 20.20
CA ALA A 89 -9.24 -0.82 19.15
C ALA A 89 -7.74 -0.64 19.45
N LEU A 90 -7.39 -0.37 20.71
CA LEU A 90 -6.01 -0.26 21.17
C LEU A 90 -5.27 -1.61 21.05
N GLU A 91 -5.91 -2.71 21.44
CA GLU A 91 -5.34 -4.06 21.30
C GLU A 91 -5.17 -4.44 19.83
N LYS A 92 -6.14 -4.09 18.97
CA LYS A 92 -6.03 -4.31 17.52
C LYS A 92 -4.88 -3.53 16.90
N MET A 93 -4.69 -2.26 17.30
CA MET A 93 -3.56 -1.45 16.85
C MET A 93 -2.22 -2.00 17.33
N LYS A 94 -2.15 -2.45 18.58
CA LYS A 94 -0.95 -3.05 19.18
C LYS A 94 -0.52 -4.33 18.43
N ASN A 95 -1.48 -5.14 18.02
CA ASN A 95 -1.24 -6.39 17.29
C ASN A 95 -1.18 -6.21 15.77
N LEU A 96 -1.19 -4.97 15.26
CA LEU A 96 -1.04 -4.72 13.83
C LEU A 96 0.35 -5.16 13.41
N VAL A 97 0.45 -5.91 12.32
CA VAL A 97 1.73 -6.29 11.69
C VAL A 97 1.98 -5.39 10.49
N GLN A 98 3.24 -5.04 10.22
CA GLN A 98 3.63 -4.27 9.04
C GLN A 98 4.60 -5.07 8.19
N LYS A 99 4.38 -5.09 6.87
CA LYS A 99 5.22 -5.75 5.86
C LYS A 99 5.57 -4.73 4.78
N ILE A 100 6.87 -4.55 4.51
CA ILE A 100 7.38 -3.42 3.74
C ILE A 100 8.42 -3.92 2.74
N GLY A 101 8.27 -3.53 1.48
CA GLY A 101 9.16 -3.85 0.38
C GLY A 101 8.88 -5.22 -0.22
N TYR A 102 9.07 -6.28 0.55
CA TYR A 102 9.17 -7.63 0.02
C TYR A 102 8.85 -8.72 1.06
N SER A 103 8.59 -9.94 0.59
CA SER A 103 8.34 -11.09 1.47
C SER A 103 9.64 -11.55 2.12
N SER A 104 9.65 -11.65 3.45
CA SER A 104 10.79 -12.19 4.21
C SER A 104 10.65 -13.69 4.52
N SER A 105 9.62 -14.34 3.99
CA SER A 105 9.37 -15.76 4.16
C SER A 105 8.50 -16.32 3.04
N GLY A 106 8.70 -17.61 2.76
CA GLY A 106 7.91 -18.36 1.79
C GLY A 106 8.11 -18.00 0.31
N PRO A 107 9.29 -17.62 -0.22
CA PRO A 107 10.66 -17.50 0.32
C PRO A 107 11.02 -16.09 0.81
N ASP A 108 12.25 -15.89 1.29
CA ASP A 108 12.80 -14.55 1.55
C ASP A 108 13.34 -13.95 0.25
N ASP A 109 12.62 -12.97 -0.29
CA ASP A 109 12.93 -12.27 -1.55
C ASP A 109 14.28 -11.54 -1.49
N SER A 110 14.81 -11.23 -0.30
CA SER A 110 16.13 -10.61 -0.17
C SER A 110 17.30 -11.60 -0.21
N SER A 111 17.00 -12.91 -0.19
CA SER A 111 17.99 -13.97 -0.06
C SER A 111 18.03 -14.88 -1.30
N PRO A 112 19.08 -14.76 -2.15
CA PRO A 112 19.23 -15.62 -3.33
C PRO A 112 19.20 -17.11 -3.00
N SER A 113 19.76 -17.50 -1.85
CA SER A 113 19.77 -18.89 -1.39
C SER A 113 18.40 -19.38 -0.95
N SER A 114 17.58 -18.52 -0.32
CA SER A 114 16.19 -18.85 0.03
C SER A 114 15.37 -19.14 -1.24
N ILE A 115 15.55 -18.31 -2.26
CA ILE A 115 14.86 -18.42 -3.55
C ILE A 115 15.30 -19.68 -4.31
N ASP A 116 16.61 -19.90 -4.44
CA ASP A 116 17.14 -21.10 -5.11
C ASP A 116 16.64 -22.39 -4.42
N GLN A 117 16.60 -22.40 -3.08
CA GLN A 117 16.05 -23.54 -2.31
C GLN A 117 14.55 -23.73 -2.55
N PHE A 118 13.78 -22.64 -2.57
CA PHE A 118 12.33 -22.70 -2.76
C PHE A 118 11.93 -23.23 -4.13
N HIS A 119 12.70 -22.87 -5.17
CA HIS A 119 12.47 -23.30 -6.55
C HIS A 119 13.34 -24.49 -7.00
N GLN A 120 14.00 -25.21 -6.10
CA GLN A 120 14.93 -26.30 -6.45
C GLN A 120 14.32 -27.43 -7.29
N GLU A 121 13.00 -27.63 -7.20
CA GLU A 121 12.25 -28.65 -7.95
C GLU A 121 11.85 -28.18 -9.36
N PHE A 122 12.01 -26.88 -9.66
CA PHE A 122 11.70 -26.30 -10.96
C PHE A 122 12.94 -26.25 -11.85
N VAL A 123 12.88 -26.88 -13.03
CA VAL A 123 13.92 -26.78 -14.06
C VAL A 123 13.26 -26.26 -15.34
N PRO A 124 13.51 -24.99 -15.74
CA PRO A 124 12.90 -24.44 -16.94
C PRO A 124 13.55 -25.01 -18.20
N ASP A 125 12.73 -25.35 -19.19
CA ASP A 125 13.15 -25.67 -20.55
C ASP A 125 12.98 -24.44 -21.45
N VAL A 126 14.08 -23.91 -21.99
CA VAL A 126 14.07 -22.71 -22.85
C VAL A 126 13.32 -22.92 -24.17
N GLN A 127 13.07 -24.16 -24.58
CA GLN A 127 12.33 -24.50 -25.79
C GLN A 127 10.84 -24.81 -25.53
N ASP A 128 10.43 -25.00 -24.28
CA ASP A 128 9.05 -25.39 -23.93
C ASP A 128 8.39 -24.42 -22.94
N HIS A 129 7.89 -23.30 -23.47
CA HIS A 129 7.13 -22.33 -22.67
C HIS A 129 5.88 -22.94 -22.03
N PHE A 130 5.16 -23.81 -22.74
CA PHE A 130 3.92 -24.41 -22.22
C PHE A 130 4.22 -25.39 -21.08
N GLY A 131 5.22 -26.25 -21.25
CA GLY A 131 5.71 -27.15 -20.21
C GLY A 131 6.16 -26.40 -18.97
N ASN A 132 6.86 -25.27 -19.12
CA ASN A 132 7.26 -24.42 -17.99
C ASN A 132 6.04 -23.89 -17.21
N GLN A 133 5.00 -23.42 -17.91
CA GLN A 133 3.77 -22.94 -17.28
C GLN A 133 3.04 -24.04 -16.50
N VAL A 134 2.98 -25.24 -17.06
CA VAL A 134 2.35 -26.40 -16.40
C VAL A 134 3.20 -26.89 -15.23
N GLY A 135 4.51 -26.95 -15.40
CA GLY A 135 5.48 -27.39 -14.39
C GLY A 135 5.42 -26.55 -13.14
N PHE A 136 5.38 -25.22 -13.28
CA PHE A 136 5.29 -24.33 -12.13
C PHE A 136 3.99 -24.52 -11.32
N ARG A 137 2.84 -24.66 -12.00
CA ARG A 137 1.54 -24.85 -11.31
C ARG A 137 1.48 -26.12 -10.47
N ARG A 138 2.39 -27.08 -10.67
CA ARG A 138 2.49 -28.31 -9.87
C ARG A 138 3.29 -28.11 -8.58
N LEU A 139 3.97 -26.99 -8.41
CA LEU A 139 4.81 -26.67 -7.24
C LEU A 139 4.04 -26.00 -6.09
N ILE A 140 2.74 -26.27 -5.96
CA ILE A 140 1.90 -25.67 -4.92
C ILE A 140 2.51 -25.93 -3.54
N LYS A 141 3.00 -24.87 -2.90
CA LYS A 141 3.50 -24.89 -1.51
C LYS A 141 2.36 -24.53 -0.55
N LYS A 142 2.56 -24.80 0.74
CA LYS A 142 1.59 -24.45 1.79
C LYS A 142 1.48 -22.94 1.90
N VAL A 143 0.28 -22.45 2.22
CA VAL A 143 0.03 -21.04 2.50
C VAL A 143 0.86 -20.60 3.71
N ASP A 144 1.73 -19.62 3.52
CA ASP A 144 2.43 -18.91 4.58
C ASP A 144 1.72 -17.59 4.88
N ARG A 145 1.32 -17.38 6.14
CA ARG A 145 0.63 -16.15 6.57
C ARG A 145 1.57 -14.94 6.65
N MET A 146 2.88 -15.18 6.73
CA MET A 146 3.89 -14.14 6.77
C MET A 146 4.30 -13.68 5.35
N HIS A 147 3.97 -14.46 4.32
CA HIS A 147 4.17 -14.07 2.93
C HIS A 147 3.19 -12.96 2.52
N MET A 148 3.63 -12.08 1.62
CA MET A 148 2.79 -11.03 1.05
C MET A 148 1.96 -11.58 -0.12
N GLU A 149 0.69 -11.19 -0.22
CA GLU A 149 -0.18 -11.58 -1.33
C GLU A 149 0.20 -10.86 -2.64
N MET A 150 0.75 -9.64 -2.51
CA MET A 150 1.30 -8.88 -3.62
C MET A 150 2.82 -9.03 -3.64
N ASN A 151 3.36 -9.31 -4.83
CA ASN A 151 4.80 -9.36 -5.08
C ASN A 151 5.45 -7.96 -5.00
N ALA A 152 6.75 -7.91 -4.74
CA ALA A 152 7.48 -6.66 -4.53
C ALA A 152 7.33 -5.61 -5.66
N PRO A 153 7.29 -5.98 -6.96
CA PRO A 153 7.11 -5.02 -8.05
C PRO A 153 5.73 -4.34 -8.11
N THR A 154 4.75 -4.80 -7.34
CA THR A 154 3.38 -4.27 -7.39
C THR A 154 3.33 -2.83 -6.88
N ALA A 155 2.81 -1.90 -7.69
CA ALA A 155 2.57 -0.51 -7.28
C ALA A 155 1.20 -0.36 -6.61
N ASN A 156 1.02 -0.98 -5.45
CA ASN A 156 -0.22 -0.93 -4.67
C ASN A 156 0.07 -1.16 -3.16
N ALA A 157 -0.96 -1.13 -2.32
CA ALA A 157 -0.90 -1.50 -0.90
C ALA A 157 -2.18 -2.27 -0.51
N TYR A 158 -2.16 -2.93 0.64
CA TYR A 158 -3.38 -3.57 1.17
C TYR A 158 -3.31 -3.88 2.67
N TYR A 159 -4.49 -3.95 3.29
CA TYR A 159 -4.75 -4.48 4.62
C TYR A 159 -5.37 -5.88 4.56
N SER A 160 -4.84 -6.83 5.32
CA SER A 160 -5.45 -8.16 5.49
C SER A 160 -6.13 -8.27 6.86
N PRO A 161 -7.48 -8.39 6.93
CA PRO A 161 -8.18 -8.56 8.19
C PRO A 161 -7.82 -9.84 8.95
N GLN A 162 -7.54 -10.94 8.23
CA GLN A 162 -7.26 -12.26 8.81
C GLN A 162 -5.88 -12.34 9.49
N SER A 163 -4.92 -11.57 8.99
CA SER A 163 -3.57 -11.48 9.56
C SER A 163 -3.39 -10.22 10.41
N ASN A 164 -4.35 -9.30 10.37
CA ASN A 164 -4.25 -7.95 10.92
C ASN A 164 -2.92 -7.30 10.53
N ASP A 165 -2.64 -7.28 9.23
CA ASP A 165 -1.40 -6.75 8.67
C ASP A 165 -1.64 -5.69 7.59
N ILE A 166 -0.71 -4.74 7.49
CA ILE A 166 -0.63 -3.74 6.41
C ILE A 166 0.61 -4.02 5.57
N ASN A 167 0.47 -3.95 4.25
CA ASN A 167 1.45 -4.44 3.30
C ASN A 167 1.76 -3.37 2.26
N PHE A 168 3.04 -3.08 2.09
CA PHE A 168 3.54 -2.05 1.16
C PHE A 168 4.67 -2.64 0.30
N PRO A 169 4.36 -3.29 -0.83
CA PRO A 169 5.37 -3.74 -1.78
C PRO A 169 6.35 -2.64 -2.21
N ALA A 170 7.57 -3.00 -2.61
CA ALA A 170 8.61 -2.07 -3.02
C ALA A 170 8.17 -1.16 -4.19
N GLY A 171 7.26 -1.63 -5.05
CA GLY A 171 6.73 -0.91 -6.19
C GLY A 171 5.95 0.36 -5.83
N ILE A 172 5.24 0.40 -4.69
CA ILE A 172 4.58 1.63 -4.22
C ILE A 172 5.55 2.59 -3.52
N LEU A 173 6.71 2.09 -3.07
CA LEU A 173 7.76 2.86 -2.42
C LEU A 173 8.70 3.51 -3.44
N GLN A 174 8.13 4.05 -4.52
CA GLN A 174 8.83 4.70 -5.62
C GLN A 174 8.24 6.08 -5.90
N ALA A 175 8.98 6.93 -6.60
CA ALA A 175 8.48 8.23 -7.01
C ALA A 175 7.27 8.06 -7.98
N PRO A 176 6.23 8.91 -7.88
CA PRO A 176 6.11 10.07 -7.02
C PRO A 176 5.54 9.78 -5.61
N MET A 177 5.23 8.53 -5.28
CA MET A 177 4.57 8.17 -4.02
C MET A 177 5.51 8.28 -2.81
N PHE A 178 6.78 7.93 -3.00
CA PHE A 178 7.81 7.96 -1.97
C PHE A 178 9.20 8.16 -2.60
N HIS A 179 10.07 8.90 -1.91
CA HIS A 179 11.50 8.91 -2.21
C HIS A 179 12.30 9.31 -0.97
N VAL A 180 13.45 8.68 -0.73
CA VAL A 180 14.26 8.92 0.49
C VAL A 180 14.81 10.34 0.62
N ASP A 181 14.90 11.05 -0.49
CA ASP A 181 15.37 12.44 -0.52
C ASP A 181 14.24 13.47 -0.68
N TYR A 182 12.98 13.03 -0.72
CA TYR A 182 11.85 13.95 -0.73
C TYR A 182 11.67 14.60 0.65
N PRO A 183 11.22 15.87 0.68
CA PRO A 183 10.77 16.46 1.91
C PRO A 183 9.65 15.66 2.58
N ASP A 184 9.65 15.60 3.91
CA ASP A 184 8.72 14.77 4.68
C ASP A 184 7.25 15.04 4.32
N TYR A 185 6.88 16.30 4.08
CA TYR A 185 5.50 16.66 3.72
C TYR A 185 5.04 16.04 2.39
N LEU A 186 5.96 15.75 1.46
CA LEU A 186 5.63 15.04 0.22
C LEU A 186 5.46 13.54 0.47
N ASN A 187 6.41 12.92 1.17
CA ASN A 187 6.33 11.49 1.52
C ASN A 187 5.08 11.21 2.37
N HIS A 188 4.76 12.07 3.33
CA HIS A 188 3.55 11.94 4.13
C HIS A 188 2.29 12.25 3.30
N GLY A 189 2.34 13.22 2.39
CA GLY A 189 1.21 13.58 1.52
C GLY A 189 0.82 12.51 0.50
N ALA A 190 1.74 11.59 0.14
CA ALA A 190 1.45 10.46 -0.74
C ALA A 190 1.54 9.12 0.02
N PHE A 191 2.74 8.54 0.17
CA PHE A 191 2.90 7.25 0.85
C PHE A 191 2.34 7.23 2.27
N GLY A 192 2.55 8.29 3.06
CA GLY A 192 1.96 8.39 4.40
C GLY A 192 0.43 8.28 4.37
N VAL A 193 -0.24 8.93 3.42
CA VAL A 193 -1.69 8.82 3.25
C VAL A 193 -2.11 7.39 2.93
N VAL A 194 -1.37 6.68 2.08
CA VAL A 194 -1.59 5.25 1.81
C VAL A 194 -1.45 4.42 3.09
N VAL A 195 -0.41 4.65 3.90
CA VAL A 195 -0.26 3.97 5.20
C VAL A 195 -1.47 4.25 6.11
N GLY A 196 -1.90 5.51 6.18
CA GLY A 196 -3.08 5.91 6.94
C GLY A 196 -4.36 5.23 6.45
N HIS A 197 -4.51 5.07 5.14
CA HIS A 197 -5.62 4.39 4.47
C HIS A 197 -5.66 2.91 4.87
N GLU A 198 -4.54 2.19 4.73
CA GLU A 198 -4.46 0.76 5.09
C GLU A 198 -4.68 0.51 6.59
N ILE A 199 -4.17 1.39 7.46
CA ILE A 199 -4.48 1.29 8.89
C ILE A 199 -5.98 1.48 9.16
N THR A 200 -6.63 2.40 8.43
CA THR A 200 -8.05 2.69 8.60
C THR A 200 -8.94 1.52 8.14
N HIS A 201 -8.53 0.75 7.12
CA HIS A 201 -9.24 -0.46 6.73
C HIS A 201 -9.43 -1.44 7.90
N GLY A 202 -8.50 -1.50 8.85
CA GLY A 202 -8.68 -2.25 10.09
C GLY A 202 -9.90 -1.85 10.94
N PHE A 203 -10.47 -0.67 10.71
CA PHE A 203 -11.55 -0.09 11.49
C PHE A 203 -12.73 0.42 10.64
N ASP A 204 -12.74 0.14 9.34
CA ASP A 204 -13.84 0.51 8.44
C ASP A 204 -15.11 -0.36 8.65
N ASN A 205 -16.10 -0.24 7.77
CA ASN A 205 -17.36 -0.98 7.87
C ASN A 205 -17.22 -2.51 7.78
N LYS A 206 -16.12 -3.03 7.23
CA LYS A 206 -15.79 -4.46 7.11
C LYS A 206 -14.70 -4.87 8.11
N GLY A 207 -13.57 -4.19 8.15
CA GLY A 207 -12.42 -4.54 8.99
C GLY A 207 -12.71 -4.46 10.49
N ARG A 208 -13.65 -3.60 10.92
CA ARG A 208 -14.10 -3.56 12.32
C ARG A 208 -14.71 -4.87 12.83
N LYS A 209 -15.10 -5.79 11.95
CA LYS A 209 -15.68 -7.10 12.30
C LYS A 209 -14.63 -8.15 12.64
N TRP A 210 -13.35 -7.82 12.46
CA TRP A 210 -12.20 -8.67 12.76
C TRP A 210 -11.44 -8.10 13.94
N ASP A 211 -11.13 -8.91 14.94
CA ASP A 211 -10.37 -8.46 16.11
C ASP A 211 -8.86 -8.34 15.82
N GLY A 212 -8.07 -7.94 16.82
CA GLY A 212 -6.61 -7.82 16.70
C GLY A 212 -5.85 -9.12 16.45
N THR A 213 -6.52 -10.27 16.52
CA THR A 213 -5.94 -11.60 16.20
C THR A 213 -6.41 -12.13 14.84
N GLY A 214 -7.16 -11.32 14.09
CA GLY A 214 -7.72 -11.70 12.80
C GLY A 214 -8.89 -12.66 12.89
N ARG A 215 -9.61 -12.69 14.03
CA ARG A 215 -10.83 -13.50 14.19
C ARG A 215 -12.07 -12.66 13.89
N TYR A 216 -12.95 -13.20 13.05
CA TYR A 216 -14.26 -12.58 12.80
C TYR A 216 -15.16 -12.76 14.03
N ARG A 217 -15.35 -11.70 14.81
CA ARG A 217 -16.24 -11.68 15.97
C ARG A 217 -16.70 -10.27 16.29
N ASN A 218 -17.82 -10.15 16.98
CA ASN A 218 -18.21 -8.86 17.53
C ASN A 218 -17.34 -8.53 18.76
N TRP A 219 -16.48 -7.52 18.64
CA TRP A 219 -15.70 -6.94 19.73
C TRP A 219 -16.07 -5.48 19.99
N TRP A 220 -17.20 -5.03 19.42
CA TRP A 220 -17.77 -3.70 19.62
C TRP A 220 -19.05 -3.81 20.42
N SER A 221 -19.30 -2.84 21.30
CA SER A 221 -20.62 -2.72 21.93
C SER A 221 -21.66 -2.21 20.94
N ASN A 222 -22.94 -2.49 21.21
CA ASN A 222 -24.04 -2.03 20.36
C ASN A 222 -24.07 -0.49 20.24
N SER A 223 -23.80 0.24 21.33
CA SER A 223 -23.75 1.70 21.32
C SER A 223 -22.64 2.24 20.41
N SER A 224 -21.45 1.63 20.45
CA SER A 224 -20.33 2.01 19.57
C SER A 224 -20.60 1.66 18.11
N VAL A 225 -21.28 0.54 17.84
CA VAL A 225 -21.72 0.16 16.48
C VAL A 225 -22.75 1.15 15.94
N GLU A 226 -23.74 1.54 16.74
CA GLU A 226 -24.74 2.53 16.35
C GLU A 226 -24.09 3.90 16.07
N ALA A 227 -23.21 4.34 16.96
CA ALA A 227 -22.45 5.57 16.81
C ALA A 227 -21.53 5.57 15.56
N PHE A 228 -20.94 4.42 15.22
CA PHE A 228 -20.19 4.22 13.98
C PHE A 228 -21.09 4.33 12.76
N ASN A 229 -22.20 3.59 12.74
CA ASN A 229 -23.13 3.56 11.60
C ASN A 229 -23.73 4.95 11.33
N GLY A 230 -24.03 5.72 12.37
CA GLY A 230 -24.50 7.11 12.23
C GLY A 230 -23.47 8.01 11.53
N ARG A 231 -22.19 7.85 11.85
CA ARG A 231 -21.08 8.57 11.20
C ARG A 231 -20.84 8.06 9.77
N ALA A 232 -20.83 6.75 9.57
CA ALA A 232 -20.63 6.12 8.26
C ALA A 232 -21.71 6.55 7.25
N THR A 233 -22.96 6.68 7.70
CA THR A 233 -24.06 7.20 6.87
C THR A 233 -23.79 8.60 6.33
N CYS A 234 -22.98 9.42 7.03
CA CYS A 234 -22.58 10.73 6.51
C CYS A 234 -21.77 10.60 5.22
N PHE A 235 -20.80 9.67 5.18
CA PHE A 235 -20.02 9.38 3.98
C PHE A 235 -20.89 8.81 2.86
N VAL A 236 -21.80 7.88 3.16
CA VAL A 236 -22.75 7.37 2.15
C VAL A 236 -23.52 8.54 1.50
N ARG A 237 -24.11 9.42 2.32
CA ARG A 237 -24.87 10.58 1.81
C ARG A 237 -24.01 11.59 1.07
N GLN A 238 -22.75 11.77 1.46
CA GLN A 238 -21.84 12.70 0.79
C GLN A 238 -21.46 12.16 -0.58
N TYR A 239 -20.97 10.92 -0.65
CA TYR A 239 -20.43 10.35 -1.87
C TYR A 239 -21.53 10.01 -2.88
N SER A 240 -22.75 9.66 -2.43
CA SER A 240 -23.91 9.50 -3.31
C SER A 240 -24.38 10.78 -4.02
N LYS A 241 -23.79 11.95 -3.72
CA LYS A 241 -24.07 13.21 -4.44
C LYS A 241 -23.09 13.46 -5.59
N PHE A 242 -22.00 12.69 -5.68
CA PHE A 242 -21.10 12.78 -6.82
C PHE A 242 -21.68 11.99 -7.99
N ALA A 243 -21.39 12.46 -9.20
CA ALA A 243 -21.75 11.80 -10.44
C ALA A 243 -20.53 11.77 -11.37
N MET A 244 -20.50 10.77 -12.23
CA MET A 244 -19.48 10.60 -13.26
C MET A 244 -20.13 10.26 -14.59
N THR A 245 -19.63 10.85 -15.67
CA THR A 245 -20.06 10.50 -17.02
C THR A 245 -19.61 9.07 -17.36
N GLY A 246 -20.57 8.19 -17.66
CA GLY A 246 -20.31 6.82 -18.06
C GLY A 246 -19.98 6.66 -19.54
N PRO A 247 -19.66 5.44 -19.99
CA PRO A 247 -19.38 5.13 -21.40
C PRO A 247 -20.54 5.48 -22.34
N ASP A 248 -21.79 5.49 -21.84
CA ASP A 248 -22.98 5.84 -22.59
C ASP A 248 -23.23 7.36 -22.69
N GLY A 249 -22.30 8.18 -22.20
CA GLY A 249 -22.38 9.64 -22.17
C GLY A 249 -23.37 10.19 -21.13
N LYS A 250 -23.93 9.35 -20.25
CA LYS A 250 -24.86 9.76 -19.19
C LYS A 250 -24.15 9.95 -17.87
N GLU A 251 -24.70 10.81 -17.02
CA GLU A 251 -24.25 10.95 -15.64
C GLU A 251 -24.77 9.78 -14.79
N HIS A 252 -23.85 9.06 -14.15
CA HIS A 252 -24.16 7.99 -13.20
C HIS A 252 -23.74 8.44 -11.80
N ALA A 253 -24.65 8.32 -10.84
CA ALA A 253 -24.34 8.64 -9.46
C ALA A 253 -23.35 7.62 -8.89
N VAL A 254 -22.39 8.10 -8.09
CA VAL A 254 -21.50 7.22 -7.32
C VAL A 254 -22.31 6.47 -6.28
N ASP A 255 -22.14 5.15 -6.20
CA ASP A 255 -22.74 4.36 -5.14
C ASP A 255 -21.93 4.56 -3.84
N GLY A 256 -22.42 5.48 -3.00
CA GLY A 256 -21.83 5.79 -1.70
C GLY A 256 -21.85 4.63 -0.70
N GLN A 257 -22.74 3.64 -0.88
CA GLN A 257 -22.79 2.44 -0.04
C GLN A 257 -21.74 1.42 -0.49
N LEU A 258 -21.57 1.25 -1.80
CA LEU A 258 -20.54 0.40 -2.40
C LEU A 258 -19.13 0.89 -2.06
N THR A 259 -18.90 2.20 -2.16
CA THR A 259 -17.59 2.84 -1.95
C THR A 259 -17.28 3.14 -0.47
N LEU A 260 -18.19 2.82 0.46
CA LEU A 260 -18.12 3.26 1.86
C LEU A 260 -16.80 2.89 2.57
N GLY A 261 -16.27 1.68 2.35
CA GLY A 261 -15.03 1.24 2.99
C GLY A 261 -13.85 2.12 2.61
N GLU A 262 -13.63 2.28 1.30
CA GLU A 262 -12.62 3.16 0.71
C GLU A 262 -12.79 4.62 1.15
N ASN A 263 -14.04 5.13 1.14
CA ASN A 263 -14.32 6.49 1.55
C ASN A 263 -13.95 6.73 3.03
N ILE A 264 -14.22 5.77 3.91
CA ILE A 264 -13.81 5.83 5.32
C ILE A 264 -12.28 5.79 5.42
N ALA A 265 -11.64 4.90 4.65
CA ALA A 265 -10.19 4.73 4.65
C ALA A 265 -9.44 5.98 4.17
N ASP A 266 -9.87 6.59 3.07
CA ASP A 266 -9.31 7.83 2.54
C ASP A 266 -9.41 8.98 3.54
N ASN A 267 -10.60 9.21 4.10
CA ASN A 267 -10.84 10.31 5.03
C ASN A 267 -10.14 10.09 6.38
N GLY A 268 -10.11 8.84 6.87
CA GLY A 268 -9.37 8.47 8.08
C GLY A 268 -7.87 8.64 7.88
N GLY A 269 -7.35 8.10 6.78
CA GLY A 269 -5.94 8.10 6.42
C GLY A 269 -5.37 9.50 6.29
N ILE A 270 -5.94 10.33 5.39
CA ILE A 270 -5.40 11.68 5.17
C ILE A 270 -5.44 12.53 6.45
N LYS A 271 -6.51 12.43 7.23
CA LYS A 271 -6.65 13.17 8.49
C LYS A 271 -5.56 12.76 9.48
N LYS A 272 -5.37 11.46 9.69
CA LYS A 272 -4.42 10.95 10.69
C LYS A 272 -2.98 11.20 10.29
N VAL A 273 -2.70 11.16 9.00
CA VAL A 273 -1.37 11.41 8.47
C VAL A 273 -1.02 12.88 8.53
N PHE A 274 -1.96 13.77 8.20
CA PHE A 274 -1.75 15.19 8.39
C PHE A 274 -1.53 15.55 9.87
N GLU A 275 -2.35 14.99 10.79
CA GLU A 275 -2.16 15.17 12.24
C GLU A 275 -0.79 14.66 12.71
N SER A 276 -0.36 13.50 12.23
CA SER A 276 0.93 12.86 12.56
C SER A 276 2.11 13.69 12.06
N TRP A 277 2.14 14.01 10.77
CA TRP A 277 3.18 14.82 10.14
C TRP A 277 3.26 16.21 10.78
N LEU A 278 2.11 16.87 11.00
CA LEU A 278 2.09 18.21 11.58
C LEU A 278 2.66 18.25 13.00
N ALA A 279 2.46 17.19 13.79
CA ALA A 279 3.06 17.05 15.11
C ALA A 279 4.59 16.91 15.04
N CYS A 280 5.11 16.13 14.09
CA CYS A 280 6.54 15.99 13.84
C CYS A 280 7.16 17.29 13.30
N TYR A 281 6.51 17.92 12.33
CA TYR A 281 6.95 19.20 11.77
C TYR A 281 7.08 20.29 12.84
N ARG A 282 6.09 20.38 13.75
CA ARG A 282 6.10 21.36 14.84
C ARG A 282 7.13 21.05 15.94
N SER A 283 7.50 19.79 16.13
CA SER A 283 8.51 19.41 17.13
C SER A 283 9.94 19.61 16.64
N ASP A 284 10.15 19.82 15.34
CA ASP A 284 11.46 20.08 14.71
C ASP A 284 11.45 21.33 13.82
N PRO A 285 11.29 22.52 14.41
CA PRO A 285 11.22 23.78 13.64
C PRO A 285 12.52 24.09 12.87
N ARG A 286 13.64 23.43 13.21
CA ARG A 286 14.93 23.58 12.52
C ARG A 286 15.17 22.54 11.43
N SER A 287 14.22 21.62 11.19
CA SER A 287 14.35 20.57 10.17
C SER A 287 15.62 19.73 10.36
N THR A 288 16.01 19.47 11.60
CA THR A 288 17.22 18.71 11.95
C THR A 288 17.01 17.20 11.90
N LYS A 289 15.78 16.76 12.15
CA LYS A 289 15.35 15.36 12.17
C LYS A 289 14.40 15.04 11.00
N TYR A 290 13.47 15.94 10.70
CA TYR A 290 12.41 15.75 9.72
C TYR A 290 12.72 16.63 8.51
N HIS A 291 12.81 16.06 7.31
CA HIS A 291 13.36 16.72 6.10
C HIS A 291 12.39 17.78 5.54
N ASN A 292 12.24 18.92 6.21
CA ASN A 292 11.21 19.93 5.91
C ASN A 292 11.68 21.08 5.02
N ARG A 293 12.62 20.81 4.10
CA ARG A 293 13.13 21.82 3.17
C ARG A 293 12.03 22.24 2.19
N ARG A 294 11.91 23.54 1.92
CA ARG A 294 11.01 24.05 0.88
C ARG A 294 11.56 23.71 -0.51
N LEU A 295 10.68 23.42 -1.45
CA LEU A 295 11.06 23.14 -2.84
C LEU A 295 11.46 24.44 -3.57
N PRO A 296 12.61 24.45 -4.27
CA PRO A 296 13.00 25.57 -5.13
C PRO A 296 11.93 25.89 -6.19
N GLY A 297 11.60 27.17 -6.38
CA GLY A 297 10.57 27.63 -7.31
C GLY A 297 9.12 27.48 -6.82
N LEU A 298 8.90 26.87 -5.65
CA LEU A 298 7.60 26.69 -5.01
C LEU A 298 7.56 27.29 -3.60
N GLU A 299 8.48 28.20 -3.27
CA GLU A 299 8.65 28.78 -1.93
C GLU A 299 7.45 29.59 -1.45
N LYS A 300 6.57 30.00 -2.38
CA LYS A 300 5.30 30.69 -2.11
C LYS A 300 4.26 29.79 -1.43
N TYR A 301 4.42 28.46 -1.52
CA TYR A 301 3.55 27.50 -0.86
C TYR A 301 4.15 27.06 0.48
N THR A 302 3.30 26.87 1.49
CA THR A 302 3.73 26.31 2.78
C THR A 302 3.88 24.79 2.68
N PRO A 303 4.66 24.15 3.58
CA PRO A 303 4.73 22.69 3.67
C PRO A 303 3.34 22.03 3.83
N GLU A 304 2.43 22.64 4.60
CA GLU A 304 1.06 22.17 4.77
C GLU A 304 0.29 22.20 3.44
N GLN A 305 0.43 23.26 2.64
CA GLN A 305 -0.18 23.33 1.32
C GLN A 305 0.42 22.27 0.38
N MET A 306 1.74 22.11 0.42
CA MET A 306 2.45 21.13 -0.41
C MET A 306 2.10 19.68 -0.06
N PHE A 307 1.80 19.38 1.20
CA PHE A 307 1.22 18.09 1.61
C PHE A 307 -0.06 17.78 0.83
N PHE A 308 -1.02 18.71 0.80
CA PHE A 308 -2.29 18.50 0.12
C PHE A 308 -2.15 18.52 -1.41
N VAL A 309 -1.20 19.30 -1.95
CA VAL A 309 -0.87 19.23 -3.38
C VAL A 309 -0.33 17.85 -3.73
N GLN A 310 0.57 17.29 -2.92
CA GLN A 310 1.13 15.96 -3.18
C GLN A 310 0.06 14.86 -3.06
N TYR A 311 -0.82 14.96 -2.06
CA TYR A 311 -2.00 14.09 -1.97
C TYR A 311 -2.87 14.15 -3.21
N ALA A 312 -3.21 15.35 -3.69
CA ALA A 312 -4.01 15.49 -4.90
C ALA A 312 -3.29 14.92 -6.14
N ARG A 313 -1.97 15.11 -6.23
CA ARG A 313 -1.14 14.60 -7.34
C ARG A 313 -1.08 13.07 -7.38
N SER A 314 -1.09 12.37 -6.25
CA SER A 314 -1.11 10.90 -6.26
C SER A 314 -2.40 10.31 -6.84
N TRP A 315 -3.48 11.11 -6.88
CA TRP A 315 -4.76 10.72 -7.50
C TRP A 315 -4.94 11.22 -8.94
N CYS A 316 -3.91 11.82 -9.55
CA CYS A 316 -3.99 12.22 -10.95
C CYS A 316 -4.09 10.99 -11.86
N THR A 317 -5.32 10.63 -12.23
CA THR A 317 -5.63 9.57 -13.17
C THR A 317 -6.77 9.99 -14.09
N LYS A 318 -6.84 9.39 -15.27
CA LYS A 318 -7.95 9.54 -16.21
C LYS A 318 -8.25 8.17 -16.83
N SER A 319 -9.49 7.74 -16.70
CA SER A 319 -9.97 6.50 -17.33
C SER A 319 -10.52 6.78 -18.72
N ARG A 320 -10.44 5.78 -19.61
CA ARG A 320 -11.23 5.78 -20.85
C ARG A 320 -12.71 5.62 -20.49
N PRO A 321 -13.64 6.09 -21.33
CA PRO A 321 -15.05 5.74 -21.17
C PRO A 321 -15.25 4.23 -21.26
N GLU A 322 -14.52 3.53 -22.15
CA GLU A 322 -14.53 2.07 -22.35
C GLU A 322 -13.28 1.35 -21.83
#